data_AF-A0A2V5TT70-F1
#
_entry.id   AF-A0A2V5TT70-F1
#
_cell.length_a   1.000
_cell.length_b   1.000
_cell.length_c   1.000
_cell.angle_alpha   90.00
_cell.angle_beta   90.00
_cell.angle_gamma   90.00
#
_symmetry.space_group_name_H-M   'P 1'
#
loop_
_entity.id
_entity.type
_entity.pdbx_description
1 polymer ?
#
loop_
_entity_poly.entity_id
_entity_poly.type
_entity_poly.pdbx_seq_one_letter_code
_entity_poly.pdbx_strand_id
1 'polypeptide(L)'
;MKTKKRVKAEPESIGPWQKTKYANLVRNVSSGKYSVRFRNNGKLIWRGLKTDVLSIAAQRLPDKIKEVKDEQALLASGNDPRITFEAAAKIYLERVKASPDYKPKTKEYHEQRLDALFESWPELKAKAL
;
A
#
# COMPACT_ATOMS: atom_id res chain seq x y z
N MET A 1 37.89 28.43 32.77
CA MET A 1 36.53 27.91 32.52
C MET A 1 36.59 26.91 31.37
N LYS A 2 36.50 25.61 31.62
CA LYS A 2 36.53 24.58 30.55
C LYS A 2 35.09 24.32 30.08
N THR A 3 34.74 24.80 28.90
CA THR A 3 33.45 24.55 28.26
C THR A 3 33.28 23.06 28.00
N LYS A 4 32.40 22.42 28.78
CA LYS A 4 32.05 21.00 28.67
C LYS A 4 31.29 20.82 27.35
N LYS A 5 31.99 20.35 26.31
CA LYS A 5 31.39 19.98 25.02
C LYS A 5 30.30 18.94 25.29
N ARG A 6 29.05 19.28 25.01
CA ARG A 6 27.89 18.40 25.20
C ARG A 6 28.03 17.24 24.22
N VAL A 7 28.54 16.09 24.70
CA VAL A 7 28.59 14.86 23.91
C VAL A 7 27.16 14.48 23.60
N LYS A 8 26.80 14.52 22.31
CA LYS A 8 25.48 14.18 21.80
C LYS A 8 25.38 12.66 21.90
N ALA A 9 24.50 12.16 22.77
CA ALA A 9 24.28 10.73 22.93
C ALA A 9 23.92 10.12 21.56
N GLU A 10 24.78 9.23 21.06
CA GLU A 10 24.48 8.44 19.87
C GLU A 10 23.36 7.46 20.23
N PRO A 11 22.29 7.36 19.41
CA PRO A 11 21.21 6.45 19.74
C PRO A 11 21.72 5.02 19.63
N GLU A 12 21.72 4.30 20.76
CA GLU A 12 22.07 2.89 20.87
C GLU A 12 21.31 2.06 19.82
N SER A 13 22.01 1.56 18.80
CA SER A 13 21.46 0.63 17.82
C SER A 13 21.92 -0.78 18.13
N ILE A 14 21.11 -1.51 18.89
CA ILE A 14 21.23 -2.97 19.01
C ILE A 14 20.50 -3.54 17.78
N GLY A 15 21.20 -3.63 16.64
CA GLY A 15 20.70 -4.20 15.39
C GLY A 15 20.65 -3.23 14.19
N PRO A 16 20.17 -3.68 13.02
CA PRO A 16 20.24 -2.95 11.75
C PRO A 16 19.32 -1.70 11.69
N TRP A 17 18.57 -1.43 12.75
CA TRP A 17 17.57 -0.37 12.81
C TRP A 17 17.90 0.63 13.92
N GLN A 18 18.10 1.88 13.54
CA GLN A 18 18.40 2.99 14.43
C GLN A 18 17.13 3.78 14.74
N LYS A 19 16.82 3.95 16.02
CA LYS A 19 15.72 4.81 16.48
C LYS A 19 16.05 6.27 16.19
N THR A 20 15.03 7.06 15.83
CA THR A 20 15.19 8.49 15.58
C THR A 20 14.48 9.31 16.67
N LYS A 21 14.69 10.64 16.66
CA LYS A 21 13.98 11.57 17.55
C LYS A 21 12.46 11.58 17.31
N TYR A 22 12.03 11.27 16.08
CA TYR A 22 10.61 11.29 15.71
C TYR A 22 9.97 9.93 15.98
N ALA A 23 8.78 9.94 16.60
CA ALA A 23 7.99 8.74 16.78
C ALA A 23 7.63 8.13 15.41
N ASN A 24 7.53 6.80 15.36
CA ASN A 24 7.20 6.04 14.14
C ASN A 24 8.19 6.18 12.97
N LEU A 25 9.35 6.81 13.18
CA LEU A 25 10.40 6.95 12.18
C LEU A 25 11.65 6.16 12.59
N VAL A 26 12.09 5.26 11.72
CA VAL A 26 13.24 4.38 11.94
C VAL A 26 14.20 4.51 10.77
N ARG A 27 15.49 4.51 11.04
CA ARG A 27 16.54 4.53 10.02
C ARG A 27 17.14 3.14 9.87
N ASN A 28 17.31 2.69 8.64
CA ASN A 28 18.12 1.51 8.36
C ASN A 28 19.60 1.92 8.40
N VAL A 29 20.42 1.24 9.22
CA VAL A 29 21.84 1.56 9.38
C VAL A 29 22.64 1.21 8.11
N SER A 30 22.31 0.11 7.42
CA SER A 30 23.07 -0.33 6.24
C SER A 30 22.79 0.48 4.99
N SER A 31 21.53 0.87 4.77
CA SER A 31 21.13 1.68 3.59
C SER A 31 21.02 3.17 3.86
N GLY A 32 21.08 3.60 5.13
CA GLY A 32 20.90 5.00 5.54
C GLY A 32 19.48 5.54 5.37
N LYS A 33 18.57 4.79 4.72
CA LYS A 33 17.22 5.22 4.36
C LYS A 33 16.27 5.19 5.55
N TYR A 34 15.39 6.17 5.59
CA TYR A 34 14.31 6.28 6.57
C TYR A 34 13.06 5.51 6.15
N SER A 35 12.43 4.89 7.13
CA SER A 35 11.19 4.14 7.00
C SER A 35 10.21 4.53 8.10
N VAL A 36 8.92 4.52 7.76
CA VAL A 36 7.83 4.65 8.71
C VAL A 36 7.52 3.28 9.31
N ARG A 37 7.38 3.24 10.63
CA ARG A 37 6.95 2.08 11.42
C ARG A 37 5.80 2.51 12.32
N PHE A 38 4.58 2.08 12.01
CA PHE A 38 3.40 2.38 12.83
C PHE A 38 2.42 1.22 12.84
N ARG A 39 1.46 1.22 13.78
CA ARG A 39 0.37 0.27 13.81
C ARG A 39 -0.91 0.91 13.30
N ASN A 40 -1.63 0.21 12.44
CA ASN A 40 -3.00 0.55 12.05
C ASN A 40 -3.88 -0.69 12.16
N ASN A 41 -5.03 -0.58 12.83
CA ASN A 41 -5.96 -1.70 13.09
C ASN A 41 -5.26 -2.96 13.64
N GLY A 42 -4.34 -2.78 14.60
CA GLY A 42 -3.58 -3.86 15.23
C GLY A 42 -2.42 -4.42 14.38
N LYS A 43 -2.38 -4.17 13.07
CA LYS A 43 -1.31 -4.62 12.17
C LYS A 43 -0.13 -3.65 12.17
N LEU A 44 1.09 -4.18 12.26
CA LEU A 44 2.32 -3.39 12.16
C LEU A 44 2.64 -3.16 10.67
N ILE A 45 2.70 -1.89 10.26
CA ILE A 45 2.98 -1.50 8.88
C ILE A 45 4.34 -0.83 8.80
N TRP A 46 5.15 -1.30 7.84
CA TRP A 46 6.46 -0.76 7.51
C TRP A 46 6.47 -0.26 6.07
N ARG A 47 6.81 1.01 5.87
CA ARG A 47 6.92 1.63 4.54
C ARG A 47 8.17 2.50 4.46
N GLY A 48 8.94 2.36 3.38
CA GLY A 48 10.12 3.20 3.14
C GLY A 48 9.76 4.59 2.62
N LEU A 49 10.43 5.63 3.11
CA LEU A 49 10.27 7.02 2.65
C LEU A 49 11.20 7.38 1.48
N LYS A 50 12.08 6.45 1.09
CA LYS A 50 13.11 6.59 0.04
C LYS A 50 14.01 7.82 0.22
N THR A 51 14.24 8.25 1.45
CA THR A 51 15.07 9.42 1.79
C THR A 51 16.11 9.05 2.82
N ASP A 52 17.27 9.69 2.73
CA ASP A 52 18.42 9.61 3.62
C ASP A 52 18.57 10.86 4.52
N VAL A 53 17.80 11.92 4.26
CA VAL A 53 17.77 13.16 5.05
C VAL A 53 16.65 13.14 6.10
N LEU A 54 17.00 13.35 7.37
CA LEU A 54 16.08 13.34 8.51
C LEU A 54 14.96 14.38 8.40
N SER A 55 15.29 15.60 7.98
CA SER A 55 14.31 16.70 7.89
C SER A 55 13.23 16.41 6.84
N ILE A 56 13.63 15.90 5.68
CA ILE A 56 12.70 15.50 4.62
C ILE A 56 11.86 14.31 5.07
N ALA A 57 12.48 13.33 5.75
CA ALA A 57 11.78 12.17 6.27
C ALA A 57 10.70 12.55 7.31
N ALA A 58 11.00 13.53 8.18
CA ALA A 58 10.04 14.03 9.15
C ALA A 58 8.84 14.74 8.49
N GLN A 59 9.09 15.49 7.41
CA GLN A 59 8.01 16.15 6.66
C GLN A 59 7.13 15.16 5.89
N ARG A 60 7.71 14.11 5.29
CA ARG A 60 6.96 13.07 4.54
C ARG A 60 6.25 12.06 5.43
N LEU A 61 6.63 11.98 6.70
CA LEU A 61 6.05 11.05 7.67
C LEU A 61 4.51 11.14 7.77
N PRO A 62 3.89 12.31 8.04
CA PRO A 62 2.44 12.43 8.12
C PRO A 62 1.76 12.08 6.79
N ASP A 63 2.32 12.49 5.66
CA ASP A 63 1.76 12.23 4.33
C ASP A 63 1.71 10.74 4.04
N LYS A 64 2.80 10.01 4.33
CA LYS A 64 2.85 8.56 4.13
C LYS A 64 1.92 7.80 5.07
N ILE A 65 1.73 8.29 6.31
CA ILE A 65 0.78 7.68 7.24
C ILE A 65 -0.66 7.87 6.74
N LYS A 66 -1.01 9.06 6.25
CA LYS A 66 -2.33 9.34 5.66
C LYS A 66 -2.58 8.45 4.45
N GLU A 67 -1.65 8.41 3.50
CA GLU A 67 -1.76 7.56 2.30
C GLU A 67 -2.02 6.10 2.65
N VAL A 68 -1.29 5.53 3.61
CA VAL A 68 -1.51 4.13 4.04
C VAL A 68 -2.84 3.94 4.76
N LYS A 69 -3.28 4.92 5.56
CA LYS A 69 -4.60 4.87 6.21
C LYS A 69 -5.72 4.95 5.19
N ASP A 70 -5.59 5.81 4.19
CA ASP A 70 -6.57 5.97 3.11
C ASP A 70 -6.62 4.71 2.24
N GLU A 71 -5.47 4.14 1.87
CA GLU A 71 -5.40 2.82 1.20
C GLU A 71 -6.15 1.75 1.99
N GLN A 72 -5.94 1.69 3.31
CA GLN A 72 -6.59 0.69 4.15
C GLN A 72 -8.08 0.97 4.39
N ALA A 73 -8.47 2.23 4.47
CA ALA A 73 -9.87 2.63 4.57
C ALA A 73 -10.63 2.27 3.30
N LEU A 74 -10.05 2.50 2.12
CA LEU A 74 -10.60 2.08 0.83
C LEU A 74 -10.78 0.55 0.79
N LEU A 75 -9.72 -0.20 1.11
CA LEU A 75 -9.79 -1.67 1.16
C LEU A 75 -10.83 -2.19 2.17
N ALA A 76 -10.97 -1.54 3.33
CA ALA A 76 -11.93 -1.95 4.35
C ALA A 76 -13.38 -1.57 3.99
N SER A 77 -13.56 -0.49 3.22
CA SER A 77 -14.89 -0.02 2.82
C SER A 77 -15.54 -0.85 1.71
N GLY A 78 -14.79 -1.73 1.03
CA GLY A 78 -15.30 -2.46 -0.14
C GLY A 78 -15.97 -1.50 -1.13
N ASN A 79 -15.34 -0.35 -1.32
CA ASN A 79 -15.75 0.71 -2.22
C ASN A 79 -14.43 1.32 -2.72
N ASP A 80 -13.58 0.50 -3.34
CA ASP A 80 -12.42 1.07 -4.03
C ASP A 80 -12.97 1.68 -5.32
N PRO A 81 -13.01 3.02 -5.48
CA PRO A 81 -13.48 3.63 -6.72
C PRO A 81 -12.58 3.27 -7.92
N ARG A 82 -11.43 2.61 -7.68
CA ARG A 82 -10.55 2.07 -8.73
C ARG A 82 -11.07 0.75 -9.31
N ILE A 83 -11.96 0.04 -8.63
CA ILE A 83 -12.51 -1.23 -9.09
C ILE A 83 -14.01 -1.05 -9.25
N THR A 84 -14.44 -0.47 -10.38
CA THR A 84 -15.82 -0.67 -10.83
C THR A 84 -16.03 -2.16 -11.08
N PHE A 85 -17.29 -2.62 -11.01
CA PHE A 85 -17.63 -3.98 -11.42
C PHE A 85 -17.14 -4.29 -12.84
N GLU A 86 -17.14 -3.30 -13.73
CA GLU A 86 -16.57 -3.43 -15.08
C GLU A 86 -15.05 -3.74 -15.05
N ALA A 87 -14.28 -3.05 -14.21
CA ALA A 87 -12.85 -3.30 -14.06
C ALA A 87 -12.58 -4.70 -13.48
N ALA A 88 -13.38 -5.13 -12.49
CA ALA A 88 -13.29 -6.48 -11.93
C ALA A 88 -13.62 -7.56 -12.97
N ALA A 89 -14.66 -7.36 -13.79
CA ALA A 89 -15.06 -8.27 -14.86
C ALA A 89 -13.95 -8.41 -15.92
N LYS A 90 -13.28 -7.31 -16.28
CA LYS A 90 -12.12 -7.33 -17.19
C LYS A 90 -10.97 -8.17 -16.66
N ILE A 91 -10.57 -7.95 -15.40
CA ILE A 91 -9.51 -8.74 -14.75
C ILE A 91 -9.89 -10.23 -14.69
N TYR A 92 -11.16 -10.53 -14.41
CA TYR A 92 -11.65 -11.91 -14.43
C TYR A 92 -11.52 -12.56 -15.81
N LEU A 93 -11.94 -11.86 -16.87
CA LEU A 93 -11.80 -12.37 -18.25
C LEU A 93 -10.35 -12.61 -18.64
N GLU A 94 -9.44 -11.70 -18.27
CA GLU A 94 -8.00 -11.87 -18.52
C GLU A 94 -7.47 -13.14 -17.84
N ARG A 95 -7.88 -13.41 -16.59
CA ARG A 95 -7.50 -14.63 -15.88
C ARG A 95 -8.05 -15.87 -16.57
N VAL A 96 -9.33 -15.88 -16.96
CA VAL A 96 -9.95 -17.01 -17.66
C VAL A 96 -9.27 -17.26 -19.01
N LYS A 97 -8.90 -16.21 -19.74
CA LYS A 97 -8.14 -16.33 -21.00
C LYS A 97 -6.74 -16.89 -20.81
N ALA A 98 -6.03 -16.40 -19.79
CA ALA A 98 -4.66 -16.81 -19.48
C ALA A 98 -4.58 -18.23 -18.90
N SER A 99 -5.63 -18.70 -18.22
CA SER A 99 -5.66 -20.04 -17.64
C SER A 99 -5.57 -21.13 -18.72
N PRO A 100 -4.59 -22.05 -18.62
CA PRO A 100 -4.44 -23.18 -19.55
C PRO A 100 -5.45 -24.30 -19.27
N ASP A 101 -6.05 -24.32 -18.08
CA ASP A 101 -6.97 -25.38 -17.64
C ASP A 101 -8.35 -25.30 -18.34
N TYR A 102 -8.73 -24.12 -18.84
CA TYR A 102 -10.02 -23.94 -19.51
C TYR A 102 -9.93 -24.31 -20.98
N LYS A 103 -10.90 -25.14 -21.41
CA LYS A 103 -11.14 -25.40 -22.83
C LYS A 103 -11.50 -24.11 -23.57
N PRO A 104 -11.17 -23.96 -24.86
CA PRO A 104 -11.49 -22.76 -25.64
C PRO A 104 -12.97 -22.35 -25.55
N LYS A 105 -13.88 -23.32 -25.71
CA LYS A 105 -15.33 -23.09 -25.59
C LYS A 105 -15.77 -22.59 -24.22
N THR A 106 -15.08 -23.00 -23.16
CA THR A 106 -15.37 -22.52 -21.80
C THR A 106 -15.00 -21.06 -21.65
N LYS A 107 -13.88 -20.62 -22.26
CA LYS A 107 -13.46 -19.22 -22.26
C LYS A 107 -14.49 -18.33 -22.96
N GLU A 108 -14.95 -18.74 -24.14
CA GLU A 108 -16.01 -18.05 -24.90
C GLU A 108 -17.32 -17.98 -24.11
N TYR A 109 -17.70 -19.05 -23.40
CA TYR A 109 -18.89 -19.05 -22.55
C TYR A 109 -18.81 -18.00 -21.44
N HIS A 110 -17.65 -17.83 -20.81
CA HIS A 110 -17.46 -16.81 -19.77
C HIS A 110 -17.61 -15.38 -20.32
N GLU A 111 -17.15 -15.12 -21.55
CA GLU A 111 -17.36 -13.85 -22.24
C GLU A 111 -18.84 -13.58 -22.49
N GLN A 112 -19.53 -14.54 -23.13
CA GLN A 112 -20.96 -14.41 -23.45
C GLN A 112 -21.82 -14.18 -22.20
N ARG A 113 -21.49 -14.83 -21.07
CA ARG A 113 -22.21 -14.65 -19.82
C ARG A 113 -22.00 -13.27 -19.21
N LEU A 114 -20.82 -12.68 -19.36
CA LEU A 114 -20.56 -11.32 -18.91
C LEU A 114 -21.23 -10.29 -19.79
N ASP A 115 -21.26 -10.50 -21.11
CA ASP A 115 -21.97 -9.62 -22.04
C ASP A 115 -23.47 -9.62 -21.76
N ALA A 116 -24.07 -10.80 -21.58
CA ALA A 116 -25.48 -10.94 -21.21
C ALA A 116 -25.80 -10.28 -19.86
N LEU A 117 -24.89 -10.41 -18.87
CA LEU A 117 -25.04 -9.76 -17.56
C LEU A 117 -25.07 -8.24 -17.68
N PHE A 118 -24.23 -7.69 -18.56
CA PHE A 118 -24.13 -6.27 -18.82
C PHE A 118 -25.27 -5.72 -19.67
N GLU A 119 -25.90 -6.56 -20.48
CA GLU A 119 -27.10 -6.23 -21.24
C GLU A 119 -28.33 -6.16 -20.33
N SER A 120 -28.49 -7.13 -19.41
CA SER A 120 -29.62 -7.14 -18.47
C SER A 120 -29.48 -6.10 -17.36
N TRP A 121 -28.26 -5.79 -16.94
CA TRP A 121 -27.99 -4.83 -15.85
C TRP A 121 -26.91 -3.82 -16.23
N PRO A 122 -27.25 -2.80 -17.03
CA PRO A 122 -26.29 -1.76 -17.43
C PRO A 122 -25.81 -0.92 -16.25
N GLU A 123 -26.65 -0.72 -15.23
CA GLU A 123 -26.32 0.03 -14.01
C GLU A 123 -25.19 -0.63 -13.21
N LEU A 124 -25.00 -1.94 -13.38
CA LEU A 124 -23.95 -2.69 -12.70
C LEU A 124 -22.55 -2.24 -13.15
N LYS A 125 -22.39 -1.74 -14.39
CA LYS A 125 -21.09 -1.31 -14.95
C LYS A 125 -20.46 -0.18 -14.15
N ALA A 126 -21.27 0.80 -13.76
CA ALA A 126 -20.82 2.01 -13.07
C ALA A 126 -20.76 1.83 -11.54
N LYS A 127 -21.20 0.69 -11.02
CA LYS A 127 -21.22 0.43 -9.59
C LYS A 127 -19.81 0.13 -9.09
N ALA A 128 -19.38 0.90 -8.10
CA ALA A 128 -18.16 0.65 -7.35
C ALA A 128 -18.32 -0.61 -6.47
N LEU A 129 -17.25 -1.39 -6.35
CA LEU A 129 -17.17 -2.63 -5.57
C LEU A 129 -16.28 -2.51 -4.32
#